data_AF-A0A844QGE3-F1
#
_entry.id   AF-A0A844QGE3-F1
#
_cell.length_a   1.000
_cell.length_b   1.000
_cell.length_c   1.000
_cell.angle_alpha   90.00
_cell.angle_beta   90.00
_cell.angle_gamma   90.00
#
_symmetry.space_group_name_H-M   'P 1'
#
loop_
_entity.id
_entity.type
_entity.pdbx_description
1 polymer ?
#
loop_
_entity_poly.entity_id
_entity_poly.type
_entity_poly.pdbx_seq_one_letter_code
_entity_poly.pdbx_strand_id
1 'polypeptide(L)'
;MGKYGNVAINAASSLASRQYDSPREAWHAAVKMEYPTQTASQEKGCPRGAFIGLCEAGLVRGIEYAATGRQTKNGGYAVAAVESLRLNPALASDKSALWRQACPDQPKKENGQMDVVLTLLDAGLLNAS
;
A
#
# COMPACT_ATOMS: atom_id res chain seq x y z
N MET A 1 -10.89 -2.44 -8.17
CA MET A 1 -9.92 -1.59 -7.44
C MET A 1 -10.62 -0.37 -6.87
N GLY A 2 -10.07 0.25 -5.82
CA GLY A 2 -10.69 1.37 -5.09
C GLY A 2 -9.79 2.61 -5.05
N LYS A 3 -10.38 3.75 -4.68
CA LYS A 3 -9.71 5.08 -4.63
C LYS A 3 -8.38 5.11 -3.86
N TYR A 4 -8.22 4.32 -2.79
CA TYR A 4 -6.94 4.24 -2.08
C TYR A 4 -5.81 3.62 -2.90
N GLY A 5 -6.13 2.80 -3.91
CA GLY A 5 -5.18 2.33 -4.90
C GLY A 5 -4.65 3.47 -5.78
N ASN A 6 -5.53 4.37 -6.24
CA ASN A 6 -5.13 5.57 -6.98
C ASN A 6 -4.21 6.47 -6.14
N VAL A 7 -4.55 6.64 -4.86
CA VAL A 7 -3.71 7.37 -3.90
C VAL A 7 -2.30 6.77 -3.83
N ALA A 8 -2.19 5.43 -3.80
CA ALA A 8 -0.91 4.74 -3.76
C ALA A 8 -0.09 4.94 -5.05
N ILE A 9 -0.72 4.85 -6.23
CA ILE A 9 -0.04 5.11 -7.52
C ILE A 9 0.50 6.54 -7.57
N ASN A 10 -0.33 7.52 -7.21
CA ASN A 10 0.05 8.92 -7.24
C ASN A 10 1.17 9.22 -6.23
N ALA A 11 1.07 8.68 -5.02
CA ALA A 11 2.12 8.83 -4.02
C ALA A 11 3.45 8.18 -4.46
N ALA A 12 3.40 6.99 -5.04
CA ALA A 12 4.58 6.32 -5.59
C ALA A 12 5.24 7.14 -6.71
N SER A 13 4.43 7.71 -7.61
CA SER A 13 4.90 8.54 -8.72
C SER A 13 5.58 9.82 -8.22
N SER A 14 5.01 10.48 -7.20
CA SER A 14 5.62 11.67 -6.59
C SER A 14 6.92 11.36 -5.86
N LEU A 15 7.07 10.18 -5.24
CA LEU A 15 8.33 9.75 -4.62
C LEU A 15 9.39 9.46 -5.68
N ALA A 16 9.03 8.71 -6.73
CA ALA A 16 9.96 8.36 -7.82
C ALA A 16 10.46 9.61 -8.57
N SER A 17 9.63 10.65 -8.67
CA SER A 17 10.00 11.95 -9.26
C SER A 17 10.68 12.92 -8.27
N ARG A 18 10.94 12.48 -7.02
CA ARG A 18 11.54 13.29 -5.95
C ARG A 18 10.77 14.59 -5.64
N GLN A 19 9.45 14.57 -5.84
CA GLN A 19 8.57 15.67 -5.42
C GLN A 19 8.39 15.70 -3.90
N TYR A 20 8.47 14.53 -3.26
CA TYR A 20 8.46 14.38 -1.80
C TYR A 20 9.57 13.42 -1.37
N ASP A 21 10.13 13.65 -0.18
CA ASP A 21 11.20 12.83 0.39
C ASP A 21 10.67 11.73 1.33
N SER A 22 9.41 11.82 1.76
CA SER A 22 8.81 10.83 2.66
C SER A 22 7.52 10.21 2.09
N PRO A 23 7.33 8.87 2.22
CA PRO A 23 6.10 8.20 1.83
C PRO A 23 4.85 8.74 2.52
N ARG A 24 5.01 9.28 3.74
CA ARG A 24 3.92 9.89 4.50
C ARG A 24 3.46 11.19 3.85
N GLU A 25 4.36 12.07 3.46
CA GLU A 25 4.02 13.33 2.80
C GLU A 25 3.41 13.09 1.42
N ALA A 26 4.02 12.19 0.63
CA ALA A 26 3.50 11.81 -0.67
C ALA A 26 2.07 11.24 -0.58
N TRP A 27 1.83 10.33 0.39
CA TRP A 27 0.48 9.82 0.66
C TRP A 27 -0.49 10.93 1.05
N HIS A 28 -0.09 11.83 1.95
CA HIS A 28 -0.94 12.91 2.45
C HIS A 28 -1.34 13.89 1.34
N ALA A 29 -0.42 14.21 0.43
CA ALA A 29 -0.72 15.01 -0.75
C ALA A 29 -1.70 14.27 -1.68
N ALA A 30 -1.41 13.02 -2.02
CA ALA A 30 -2.22 12.22 -2.94
C ALA A 30 -3.64 11.97 -2.41
N VAL A 31 -3.81 11.68 -1.11
CA VAL A 31 -5.13 11.39 -0.54
C VAL A 31 -6.03 12.63 -0.50
N LYS A 32 -5.46 13.82 -0.32
CA LYS A 32 -6.22 15.09 -0.39
C LYS A 32 -6.74 15.37 -1.79
N MET A 33 -5.96 15.03 -2.82
CA MET A 33 -6.39 15.18 -4.21
C MET A 33 -7.52 14.20 -4.57
N GLU A 34 -7.43 12.95 -4.12
CA GLU A 34 -8.44 11.91 -4.41
C GLU A 34 -9.75 12.09 -3.61
N TYR A 35 -9.65 12.68 -2.41
CA TYR A 35 -10.74 12.87 -1.45
C TYR A 35 -10.87 14.33 -0.98
N PRO A 36 -11.12 15.31 -1.87
CA PRO A 36 -10.98 16.74 -1.56
C PRO A 36 -11.86 17.23 -0.40
N THR A 37 -13.03 16.63 -0.18
CA THR A 37 -13.96 17.04 0.89
C THR A 37 -14.24 15.96 1.93
N GLN A 38 -13.55 14.81 1.88
CA GLN A 38 -13.81 13.68 2.78
C GLN A 38 -12.68 13.49 3.80
N THR A 39 -12.65 14.32 4.85
CA THR A 39 -11.62 14.29 5.91
C THR A 39 -11.41 12.91 6.51
N ALA A 40 -12.48 12.18 6.83
CA ALA A 40 -12.38 10.82 7.38
C ALA A 40 -11.67 9.83 6.44
N SER A 41 -11.78 10.04 5.12
CA SER A 41 -11.05 9.23 4.13
C SER A 41 -9.58 9.65 4.03
N GLN A 42 -9.30 10.96 4.09
CA GLN A 42 -7.93 11.48 4.12
C GLN A 42 -7.12 10.97 5.32
N GLU A 43 -7.76 10.91 6.50
CA GLU A 43 -7.09 10.55 7.75
C GLU A 43 -6.96 9.03 7.96
N LYS A 44 -7.62 8.22 7.13
CA LYS A 44 -7.72 6.77 7.28
C LYS A 44 -6.35 6.09 7.32
N GLY A 45 -6.05 5.45 8.45
CA GLY A 45 -4.70 4.92 8.72
C GLY A 45 -4.36 3.56 8.09
N CYS A 46 -5.34 2.72 7.78
CA CYS A 46 -5.11 1.37 7.25
C CYS A 46 -4.42 1.36 5.87
N PRO A 47 -4.99 2.00 4.83
CA PRO A 47 -4.35 2.04 3.51
C PRO A 47 -3.04 2.85 3.54
N ARG A 48 -2.98 3.94 4.32
CA ARG A 48 -1.74 4.70 4.54
C ARG A 48 -0.62 3.83 5.11
N GLY A 49 -0.91 3.08 6.16
CA GLY A 49 0.08 2.21 6.81
C GLY A 49 0.55 1.07 5.90
N ALA A 50 -0.34 0.56 5.04
CA ALA A 50 0.03 -0.42 4.02
C ALA A 50 1.04 0.16 3.01
N PHE A 51 0.73 1.32 2.42
CA PHE A 51 1.62 1.98 1.46
C PHE A 51 2.99 2.33 2.05
N ILE A 52 3.01 2.96 3.23
CA ILE A 52 4.26 3.32 3.91
C ILE A 52 5.10 2.08 4.19
N GLY A 53 4.49 1.00 4.69
CA GLY A 53 5.21 -0.25 4.97
C GLY A 53 5.80 -0.91 3.73
N LEU A 54 5.12 -0.81 2.57
CA LEU A 54 5.67 -1.29 1.30
C LEU A 54 6.89 -0.47 0.85
N CYS A 55 6.86 0.86 1.05
CA CYS A 55 8.00 1.73 0.75
C CYS A 55 9.17 1.43 1.69
N GLU A 56 8.91 1.32 3.00
CA GLU A 56 9.89 0.98 4.05
C GLU A 56 10.57 -0.37 3.80
N ALA A 57 9.85 -1.33 3.22
CA ALA A 57 10.38 -2.65 2.86
C ALA A 57 11.09 -2.67 1.49
N GLY A 58 11.19 -1.55 0.78
CA GLY A 58 11.80 -1.49 -0.56
C GLY A 58 11.02 -2.25 -1.63
N LEU A 59 9.72 -2.49 -1.41
CA LEU A 59 8.89 -3.28 -2.31
C LEU A 59 8.25 -2.45 -3.43
N VAL A 60 8.22 -1.12 -3.28
CA VAL A 60 7.73 -0.21 -4.34
C VAL A 60 8.89 0.15 -5.26
N ARG A 61 8.71 -0.07 -6.57
CA ARG A 61 9.72 0.12 -7.60
C ARG A 61 10.12 1.59 -7.75
N GLY A 62 11.41 1.82 -7.95
CA GLY A 62 11.97 3.16 -8.20
C GLY A 62 11.96 4.08 -6.98
N ILE A 63 11.68 3.55 -5.79
CA ILE A 63 11.68 4.30 -4.53
C ILE A 63 12.74 3.70 -3.62
N GLU A 64 13.76 4.49 -3.32
CA GLU A 64 14.74 4.16 -2.28
C GLU A 64 14.32 4.89 -1.01
N TYR A 65 13.76 4.14 -0.05
CA TYR A 65 13.37 4.68 1.24
C TYR A 65 13.77 3.74 2.37
N ALA A 66 14.71 4.18 3.20
CA ALA A 66 15.14 3.45 4.38
C ALA A 66 14.28 3.85 5.59
N ALA A 67 13.61 2.88 6.19
CA ALA A 67 12.85 3.11 7.41
C ALA A 67 13.78 3.51 8.56
N THR A 68 13.40 4.53 9.33
CA THR A 68 14.13 4.98 10.53
C THR A 68 13.47 4.49 11.83
N GLY A 69 12.42 3.67 11.74
CA GLY A 69 11.61 3.26 12.88
C GLY A 69 10.88 1.92 12.68
N ARG A 70 9.99 1.60 13.62
CA ARG A 70 9.28 0.31 13.64
C ARG A 70 8.14 0.30 12.61
N GLN A 71 8.10 -0.76 11.81
CA GLN A 71 7.04 -1.01 10.85
C GLN A 71 5.65 -1.05 11.51
N THR A 72 4.67 -0.44 10.86
CA THR A 72 3.28 -0.48 11.34
C THR A 72 2.64 -1.86 11.11
N LYS A 73 1.63 -2.20 11.92
CA LYS A 73 0.85 -3.44 11.77
C LYS A 73 0.29 -3.61 10.35
N ASN A 74 -0.24 -2.54 9.76
CA ASN A 74 -0.78 -2.58 8.39
C ASN A 74 0.31 -2.67 7.33
N GLY A 75 1.49 -2.11 7.59
CA GLY A 75 2.67 -2.32 6.76
C GLY A 75 3.08 -3.79 6.73
N GLY A 76 3.08 -4.47 7.89
CA GLY A 76 3.31 -5.91 7.97
C GLY A 76 2.33 -6.73 7.15
N TYR A 77 1.05 -6.39 7.19
CA TYR A 77 0.05 -7.07 6.35
C TYR A 77 0.26 -6.85 4.86
N ALA A 78 0.67 -5.65 4.45
CA ALA A 78 0.96 -5.37 3.05
C ALA A 78 2.19 -6.14 2.55
N VAL A 79 3.26 -6.18 3.35
CA VAL A 79 4.47 -6.98 3.05
C VAL A 79 4.13 -8.46 2.95
N ALA A 80 3.40 -9.01 3.93
CA ALA A 80 2.97 -10.41 3.92
C ALA A 80 2.07 -10.76 2.72
N ALA A 81 1.24 -9.80 2.26
CA ALA A 81 0.45 -9.97 1.04
C ALA A 81 1.34 -10.06 -0.20
N VAL A 82 2.39 -9.25 -0.31
CA VAL A 82 3.37 -9.35 -1.42
C VAL A 82 4.07 -10.71 -1.41
N GLU A 83 4.50 -11.21 -0.24
CA GLU A 83 5.09 -12.56 -0.15
C GLU A 83 4.10 -13.65 -0.55
N SER A 84 2.83 -13.51 -0.15
CA SER A 84 1.77 -14.44 -0.55
C SER A 84 1.55 -14.45 -2.06
N LEU A 85 1.60 -13.28 -2.71
CA LEU A 85 1.48 -13.14 -4.16
C LEU A 85 2.67 -13.75 -4.91
N ARG A 86 3.90 -13.63 -4.38
CA ARG A 86 5.08 -14.30 -4.94
C ARG A 86 4.94 -15.82 -4.94
N LEU A 87 4.38 -16.38 -3.86
CA LEU A 87 4.16 -17.82 -3.73
C LEU A 87 2.96 -18.31 -4.55
N ASN A 88 1.91 -17.50 -4.65
CA ASN A 88 0.70 -17.83 -5.38
C ASN A 88 0.11 -16.60 -6.10
N PRO A 89 0.56 -16.32 -7.34
CA PRO A 89 0.09 -15.17 -8.11
C PRO A 89 -1.42 -15.15 -8.38
N ALA A 90 -2.10 -16.31 -8.34
CA ALA A 90 -3.54 -16.38 -8.55
C ALA A 90 -4.34 -15.61 -7.48
N LEU A 91 -3.75 -15.40 -6.29
CA LEU A 91 -4.34 -14.59 -5.21
C LEU A 91 -4.61 -13.13 -5.64
N ALA A 92 -3.97 -12.64 -6.70
CA ALA A 92 -4.24 -11.30 -7.24
C ALA A 92 -5.71 -11.12 -7.67
N SER A 93 -6.37 -12.22 -8.06
CA SER A 93 -7.77 -12.23 -8.47
C SER A 93 -8.78 -12.37 -7.32
N ASP A 94 -8.32 -12.73 -6.11
CA ASP A 94 -9.17 -12.88 -4.93
C ASP A 94 -8.60 -12.08 -3.75
N LYS A 95 -9.05 -10.81 -3.68
CA LYS A 95 -8.70 -9.87 -2.61
C LYS A 95 -8.99 -10.43 -1.21
N SER A 96 -10.06 -11.22 -1.05
CA SER A 96 -10.43 -11.76 0.26
C SER A 96 -9.54 -12.93 0.65
N ALA A 97 -9.18 -13.80 -0.28
CA ALA A 97 -8.19 -14.85 -0.06
C ALA A 97 -6.81 -14.25 0.24
N LEU A 98 -6.39 -13.23 -0.50
CA LEU A 98 -5.13 -12.54 -0.24
C LEU A 98 -5.08 -11.96 1.18
N TRP A 99 -6.15 -11.30 1.61
CA TRP A 99 -6.26 -10.79 2.99
C TRP A 99 -6.12 -11.90 4.04
N ARG A 100 -6.85 -13.01 3.87
CA ARG A 100 -6.78 -14.15 4.80
C ARG A 100 -5.38 -14.75 4.87
N GLN A 101 -4.69 -14.83 3.72
CA GLN A 101 -3.32 -15.34 3.67
C GLN A 101 -2.33 -14.39 4.35
N ALA A 102 -2.46 -13.09 4.11
CA ALA A 102 -1.55 -12.07 4.64
C ALA A 102 -1.70 -11.83 6.16
N CYS A 103 -2.89 -12.08 6.72
CA CYS A 103 -3.14 -11.92 8.14
C CYS A 103 -4.18 -12.93 8.67
N PRO A 104 -3.80 -14.21 8.83
CA PRO A 104 -4.72 -15.29 9.20
C PRO A 104 -5.40 -15.08 10.56
N ASP A 105 -4.70 -14.45 11.51
CA ASP A 105 -5.21 -14.21 12.87
C ASP A 105 -6.05 -12.92 12.98
N GLN A 106 -6.36 -12.26 11.86
CA GLN A 106 -7.11 -11.02 11.86
C GLN A 106 -8.61 -11.28 11.64
N PRO A 107 -9.47 -11.14 12.67
CA PRO A 107 -10.92 -11.34 12.51
C PRO A 107 -11.59 -10.22 11.72
N LYS A 108 -10.92 -9.07 11.53
CA LYS A 108 -11.45 -7.92 10.80
C LYS A 108 -11.24 -8.09 9.30
N LYS A 109 -12.18 -7.58 8.51
CA LYS A 109 -12.03 -7.42 7.06
C LYS A 109 -10.94 -6.40 6.73
N GLU A 110 -10.37 -6.54 5.54
CA GLU A 110 -9.52 -5.50 4.96
C GLU A 110 -10.30 -4.18 4.85
N ASN A 111 -9.58 -3.06 4.95
CA ASN A 111 -10.12 -1.72 4.98
C ASN A 111 -9.32 -0.77 4.07
N GLY A 112 -8.94 -1.25 2.89
CA GLY A 112 -8.17 -0.57 1.86
C GLY A 112 -6.71 -1.00 1.76
N GLN A 113 -6.21 -1.88 2.65
CA GLN A 113 -4.82 -2.37 2.57
C GLN A 113 -4.59 -3.17 1.29
N MET A 114 -5.51 -4.08 0.95
CA MET A 114 -5.33 -4.94 -0.22
C MET A 114 -5.61 -4.19 -1.53
N ASP A 115 -6.43 -3.13 -1.48
CA ASP A 115 -6.59 -2.24 -2.63
C ASP A 115 -5.25 -1.56 -2.98
N VAL A 116 -4.45 -1.14 -1.99
CA VAL A 116 -3.10 -0.60 -2.22
C VAL A 116 -2.19 -1.63 -2.87
N VAL A 117 -2.11 -2.84 -2.30
CA VAL A 117 -1.24 -3.91 -2.80
C VAL A 117 -1.59 -4.29 -4.24
N LEU A 118 -2.85 -4.62 -4.50
CA LEU A 118 -3.29 -5.10 -5.81
C LEU A 118 -3.17 -4.03 -6.89
N THR A 119 -3.42 -2.76 -6.54
CA THR A 119 -3.35 -1.65 -7.51
C THR A 119 -1.91 -1.33 -7.89
N LEU A 120 -0.98 -1.35 -6.94
CA LEU A 120 0.44 -1.16 -7.28
C LEU A 120 1.01 -2.37 -8.05
N LEU A 121 0.52 -3.59 -7.78
CA LEU A 121 0.92 -4.78 -8.53
C LEU A 121 0.51 -4.67 -10.00
N ASP A 122 -0.77 -4.37 -10.26
CA ASP A 122 -1.33 -4.22 -11.61
C ASP A 122 -0.67 -3.08 -12.38
N ALA A 123 -0.34 -1.97 -11.69
CA ALA A 123 0.40 -0.86 -12.27
C ALA A 123 1.89 -1.17 -12.54
N GLY A 124 2.37 -2.39 -12.21
CA GLY A 124 3.77 -2.76 -12.37
C GLY A 124 4.72 -1.98 -11.46
N LEU A 125 4.21 -1.44 -10.34
CA LEU A 125 4.94 -0.64 -9.35
C LEU A 125 5.38 -1.44 -8.12
N LEU A 126 4.98 -2.71 -7.99
CA LEU A 126 5.46 -3.61 -6.92
C LEU A 126 6.49 -4.62 -7.42
N ASN A 127 7.51 -4.84 -6.59
CA ASN A 127 8.45 -5.96 -6.71
C ASN A 127 7.82 -7.23 -6.12
N ALA A 128 6.92 -7.87 -6.87
CA ALA A 128 6.26 -9.11 -6.48
C ALA A 128 6.72 -10.33 -7.31
N SER A 129 7.88 -10.24 -7.93
CA SER A 129 8.49 -11.23 -8.84
C SER A 129 9.90 -11.58 -8.40
#